data_AF-A0A3R6M7U6-F1
#
_entry.id   AF-A0A3R6M7U6-F1
#
_cell.length_a   1.000
_cell.length_b   1.000
_cell.length_c   1.000
_cell.angle_alpha   90.00
_cell.angle_beta   90.00
_cell.angle_gamma   90.00
#
_symmetry.space_group_name_H-M   'P 1'
#
loop_
_entity.id
_entity.type
_entity.pdbx_description
1 polymer ?
#
loop_
_entity_poly.entity_id
_entity_poly.type
_entity_poly.pdbx_seq_one_letter_code
_entity_poly.pdbx_strand_id
1 'polypeptide(L)'
;MLPTKKRLEKQVSEFGEFKDCFFYNEHDFDDEFLGKFSKYLIKGSRGFGYWVWKPYVILKSLQKLCDDDILIYLDAGCHINKNGKLKFYEYINTLQSDELGLIVQESSNFVERMWSKGDLLDYFSVRNDLSIIDTPQREASIILMRKNKFVISFVAKWLSVFEENFSLVDDTPSVSSNLSGFVENRHDQSVFSILTKKNDKIKIISENEYYSTNWDSMYIYPFLCKRDKVLSLRYRYSLKRFLKKCCYKLLLIGD
;
A
#
# COMPACT_ATOMS: atom_id res chain seq x y z
N MET A 1 16.38 0.97 8.29
CA MET A 1 16.10 0.17 7.08
C MET A 1 16.96 -1.09 6.97
N LEU A 2 18.24 -1.07 7.37
CA LEU A 2 19.18 -2.19 7.21
C LEU A 2 18.66 -3.58 7.66
N PRO A 3 18.00 -3.73 8.83
CA PRO A 3 17.52 -5.05 9.26
C PRO A 3 16.37 -5.59 8.40
N THR A 4 15.43 -4.72 8.00
CA THR A 4 14.27 -5.08 7.18
C THR A 4 14.68 -5.46 5.77
N LYS A 5 15.56 -4.65 5.14
CA LYS A 5 16.10 -4.94 3.81
C LYS A 5 16.85 -6.28 3.81
N LYS A 6 17.76 -6.49 4.76
CA LYS A 6 18.50 -7.77 4.90
C LYS A 6 17.59 -8.97 5.10
N ARG A 7 16.50 -8.82 5.87
CA ARG A 7 15.48 -9.88 6.04
C ARG A 7 14.83 -10.22 4.70
N LEU A 8 14.38 -9.22 3.95
CA LEU A 8 13.72 -9.43 2.66
C LEU A 8 14.68 -10.01 1.62
N GLU A 9 15.93 -9.52 1.55
CA GLU A 9 16.97 -10.08 0.66
C GLU A 9 17.18 -11.58 0.95
N LYS A 10 17.28 -11.95 2.23
CA LYS A 10 17.36 -13.36 2.63
C LYS A 10 16.12 -14.15 2.21
N GLN A 11 14.92 -13.63 2.48
CA GLN A 11 13.67 -14.32 2.15
C GLN A 11 13.48 -14.50 0.64
N VAL A 12 13.82 -13.49 -0.17
CA VAL A 12 13.86 -13.57 -1.64
C VAL A 12 14.83 -14.66 -2.09
N SER A 13 16.06 -14.65 -1.56
CA SER A 13 17.08 -15.64 -1.91
C SER A 13 16.67 -17.07 -1.54
N GLU A 14 16.03 -17.26 -0.38
CA GLU A 14 15.50 -18.56 0.05
C GLU A 14 14.28 -19.00 -0.77
N PHE A 15 13.49 -18.05 -1.26
CA PHE A 15 12.34 -18.34 -2.13
C PHE A 15 12.80 -18.79 -3.51
N GLY A 16 13.76 -18.09 -4.12
CA GLY A 16 14.49 -18.54 -5.31
C GLY A 16 13.73 -18.46 -6.64
N GLU A 17 12.57 -17.80 -6.70
CA GLU A 17 11.73 -17.69 -7.92
C GLU A 17 11.81 -16.32 -8.62
N PHE A 18 12.47 -15.33 -8.01
CA PHE A 18 12.55 -13.97 -8.54
C PHE A 18 13.82 -13.78 -9.38
N LYS A 19 13.65 -13.38 -10.65
CA LYS A 19 14.76 -13.04 -11.55
C LYS A 19 15.42 -11.72 -11.15
N ASP A 20 14.61 -10.69 -10.95
CA ASP A 20 15.04 -9.33 -10.61
C ASP A 20 14.36 -8.91 -9.30
N CYS A 21 15.08 -8.16 -8.45
CA CYS A 21 14.58 -7.69 -7.17
C CYS A 21 14.97 -6.22 -6.95
N PHE A 22 13.97 -5.37 -6.70
CA PHE A 22 14.16 -3.95 -6.47
C PHE A 22 13.87 -3.61 -5.00
N PHE A 23 14.83 -2.99 -4.33
CA PHE A 23 14.70 -2.56 -2.93
C PHE A 23 14.78 -1.04 -2.85
N TYR A 24 13.62 -0.38 -2.80
CA TYR A 24 13.53 1.07 -2.76
C TYR A 24 13.63 1.65 -1.34
N ASN A 25 14.26 2.81 -1.24
CA ASN A 25 14.43 3.63 -0.06
C ASN A 25 14.36 5.12 -0.41
N GLU A 26 14.46 6.00 0.58
CA GLU A 26 14.34 7.45 0.41
C GLU A 26 15.39 8.09 -0.52
N HIS A 27 16.45 7.37 -0.86
CA HIS A 27 17.53 7.82 -1.75
C HIS A 27 17.38 7.34 -3.20
N ASP A 28 16.35 6.56 -3.53
CA ASP A 28 16.16 5.99 -4.87
C ASP A 28 15.25 6.85 -5.77
N PHE A 29 14.87 8.05 -5.34
CA PHE A 29 14.01 8.96 -6.10
C PHE A 29 14.82 9.85 -7.04
N ASP A 30 14.34 10.01 -8.28
CA ASP A 30 14.96 10.92 -9.25
C ASP A 30 14.52 12.38 -9.07
N ASP A 31 15.23 13.28 -9.74
CA ASP A 31 15.01 14.72 -9.66
C ASP A 31 13.60 15.13 -10.09
N GLU A 32 12.98 14.40 -11.02
CA GLU A 32 11.61 14.67 -11.46
C GLU A 32 10.61 14.44 -10.31
N PHE A 33 10.71 13.29 -9.63
CA PHE A 33 9.87 12.99 -8.49
C PHE A 33 10.12 13.95 -7.32
N LEU A 34 11.39 14.23 -7.01
CA LEU A 34 11.76 15.14 -5.94
C LEU A 34 11.29 16.58 -6.24
N GLY A 35 11.36 17.02 -7.50
CA GLY A 35 10.84 18.32 -7.92
C GLY A 35 9.33 18.48 -7.64
N LYS A 36 8.55 17.40 -7.81
CA LYS A 36 7.10 17.41 -7.54
C LYS A 36 6.76 17.27 -6.05
N PHE A 37 7.44 16.37 -5.34
CA PHE A 37 6.97 15.90 -4.04
C PHE A 37 7.90 16.17 -2.85
N SER A 38 9.11 16.69 -3.04
CA SER A 38 10.09 16.92 -1.96
C SER A 38 9.51 17.64 -0.73
N LYS A 39 8.62 18.62 -0.95
CA LYS A 39 7.94 19.36 0.13
C LYS A 39 7.07 18.47 1.04
N TYR A 40 6.62 17.31 0.57
CA TYR A 40 5.81 16.34 1.32
C TYR A 40 6.67 15.19 1.91
N LEU A 41 7.87 14.95 1.40
CA LEU A 41 8.77 13.85 1.81
C LEU A 41 9.53 14.17 3.11
N ILE A 42 8.78 14.54 4.15
CA ILE A 42 9.33 14.94 5.45
C ILE A 42 9.46 13.71 6.35
N LYS A 43 10.65 13.48 6.91
CA LYS A 43 10.87 12.38 7.86
C LYS A 43 9.92 12.47 9.05
N GLY A 44 9.11 11.42 9.24
CA GLY A 44 8.12 11.33 10.31
C GLY A 44 6.72 11.83 9.95
N SER A 45 6.52 12.34 8.72
CA SER A 45 5.20 12.42 8.11
C SER A 45 4.61 11.01 7.94
N ARG A 46 3.27 10.91 7.85
CA ARG A 46 2.61 9.64 7.59
C ARG A 46 3.15 9.07 6.28
N GLY A 47 3.56 7.80 6.31
CA GLY A 47 4.00 7.10 5.11
C GLY A 47 5.19 7.70 4.37
N PHE A 48 5.91 8.67 4.94
CA PHE A 48 6.93 9.45 4.24
C PHE A 48 6.36 10.11 2.97
N GLY A 49 5.53 11.13 3.15
CA GLY A 49 4.78 11.78 2.06
C GLY A 49 3.53 11.01 1.65
N TYR A 50 2.81 10.46 2.62
CA TYR A 50 1.52 9.79 2.41
C TYR A 50 1.59 8.67 1.37
N TRP A 51 2.73 7.97 1.34
CA TRP A 51 3.02 6.89 0.40
C TRP A 51 2.95 7.29 -1.08
N VAL A 52 3.05 8.58 -1.44
CA VAL A 52 3.08 9.03 -2.85
C VAL A 52 4.20 8.35 -3.66
N TRP A 53 5.29 7.98 -2.99
CA TRP A 53 6.38 7.23 -3.60
C TRP A 53 5.98 5.83 -4.04
N LYS A 54 4.94 5.22 -3.47
CA LYS A 54 4.53 3.83 -3.77
C LYS A 54 4.08 3.66 -5.23
N PRO A 55 3.05 4.37 -5.74
CA PRO A 55 2.68 4.27 -7.15
C PRO A 55 3.84 4.68 -8.07
N TYR A 56 4.66 5.64 -7.66
CA TYR A 56 5.83 6.06 -8.43
C TYR A 56 6.87 4.94 -8.60
N VAL A 57 7.33 4.30 -7.52
CA VAL A 57 8.34 3.23 -7.63
C VAL A 57 7.79 1.98 -8.32
N ILE A 58 6.49 1.71 -8.18
CA ILE A 58 5.82 0.65 -8.94
C ILE A 58 5.86 0.98 -10.44
N LEU A 59 5.48 2.20 -10.83
CA LEU A 59 5.50 2.64 -12.23
C LEU A 59 6.91 2.59 -12.83
N LYS A 60 7.93 3.09 -12.10
CA LYS A 60 9.34 3.01 -12.53
C LYS A 60 9.84 1.59 -12.65
N SER A 61 9.35 0.67 -11.80
CA SER A 61 9.70 -0.75 -11.89
C SER A 61 9.06 -1.40 -13.12
N LEU A 62 7.77 -1.15 -13.36
CA LEU A 62 7.08 -1.62 -14.56
C LEU A 62 7.76 -1.13 -15.85
N GLN A 63 8.27 0.10 -15.88
CA GLN A 63 9.00 0.63 -17.05
C GLN A 63 10.28 -0.16 -17.38
N LYS A 64 10.90 -0.85 -16.42
CA LYS A 64 12.11 -1.67 -16.62
C LYS A 64 11.82 -3.08 -17.15
N LEU A 65 10.56 -3.52 -17.08
CA LEU A 65 10.15 -4.87 -17.46
C LEU A 65 9.77 -4.97 -18.93
N CYS A 66 9.72 -6.17 -19.50
CA CYS A 66 9.08 -6.43 -20.78
C CYS A 66 7.56 -6.53 -20.62
N ASP A 67 6.81 -6.33 -21.70
CA ASP A 67 5.38 -6.64 -21.68
C ASP A 67 5.17 -8.12 -21.29
N ASP A 68 4.09 -8.38 -20.54
CA ASP A 68 3.74 -9.67 -19.92
C ASP A 68 4.65 -10.19 -18.80
N ASP A 69 5.73 -9.48 -18.44
CA ASP A 69 6.47 -9.76 -17.20
C ASP A 69 5.60 -9.50 -15.96
N ILE A 70 5.83 -10.27 -14.89
CA ILE A 70 5.10 -10.13 -13.62
C ILE A 70 5.92 -9.35 -12.59
N LEU A 71 5.33 -8.26 -12.08
CA LEU A 71 5.81 -7.50 -10.94
C LEU A 71 4.97 -7.84 -9.70
N ILE A 72 5.64 -8.22 -8.61
CA ILE A 72 5.01 -8.38 -7.29
C ILE A 72 5.54 -7.28 -6.37
N TYR A 73 4.67 -6.35 -6.00
CA TYR A 73 4.97 -5.33 -5.00
C TYR A 73 4.66 -5.86 -3.60
N LEU A 74 5.56 -5.58 -2.65
CA LEU A 74 5.40 -5.88 -1.23
C LEU A 74 5.84 -4.68 -0.39
N ASP A 75 5.00 -4.27 0.56
CA ASP A 75 5.43 -3.36 1.62
C ASP A 75 6.57 -4.01 2.43
N ALA A 76 7.52 -3.20 2.91
CA ALA A 76 8.67 -3.71 3.65
C ALA A 76 8.30 -4.40 4.98
N GLY A 77 7.05 -4.27 5.44
CA GLY A 77 6.50 -4.99 6.60
C GLY A 77 6.02 -6.41 6.27
N CYS A 78 5.91 -6.78 5.00
CA CYS A 78 5.52 -8.11 4.55
C CYS A 78 6.71 -9.09 4.57
N HIS A 79 6.37 -10.37 4.51
CA HIS A 79 7.32 -11.48 4.50
C HIS A 79 7.08 -12.38 3.30
N ILE A 80 8.16 -12.96 2.79
CA ILE A 80 8.10 -14.01 1.78
C ILE A 80 8.37 -15.35 2.48
N ASN A 81 7.47 -16.30 2.26
CA ASN A 81 7.50 -17.63 2.87
C ASN A 81 7.89 -18.67 1.82
N LYS A 82 9.09 -19.27 1.96
CA LYS A 82 9.63 -20.29 1.06
C LYS A 82 8.76 -21.53 0.88
N ASN A 83 7.88 -21.82 1.83
CA ASN A 83 6.99 -22.98 1.76
C ASN A 83 5.75 -22.71 0.88
N GLY A 84 5.49 -21.46 0.52
CA GLY A 84 4.31 -21.05 -0.26
C GLY A 84 4.45 -21.15 -1.78
N LYS A 85 5.42 -21.91 -2.30
CA LYS A 85 5.70 -21.99 -3.75
C LYS A 85 4.52 -22.48 -4.59
N LEU A 86 3.79 -23.49 -4.11
CA LEU A 86 2.63 -24.01 -4.83
C LEU A 86 1.61 -22.89 -5.09
N LYS A 87 1.25 -22.18 -4.03
CA LYS A 87 0.27 -21.09 -4.10
C LYS A 87 0.80 -19.88 -4.88
N PHE A 88 2.10 -19.62 -4.81
CA PHE A 88 2.75 -18.63 -5.69
C PHE A 88 2.52 -18.94 -7.17
N TYR A 89 2.76 -20.18 -7.62
CA TYR A 89 2.52 -20.53 -9.02
C TYR A 89 1.04 -20.47 -9.41
N GLU A 90 0.10 -20.73 -8.48
CA GLU A 90 -1.32 -20.47 -8.73
C GLU A 90 -1.60 -18.99 -9.03
N TYR A 91 -0.97 -18.07 -8.28
CA TYR A 91 -1.09 -16.63 -8.56
C TYR A 91 -0.49 -16.24 -9.90
N ILE A 92 0.68 -16.79 -10.24
CA ILE A 92 1.33 -16.56 -11.55
C ILE A 92 0.45 -17.04 -12.69
N ASN A 93 -0.09 -18.26 -12.61
CA ASN A 93 -1.00 -18.81 -13.62
C ASN A 93 -2.28 -17.98 -13.73
N THR A 94 -2.79 -17.47 -12.60
CA THR A 94 -3.95 -16.57 -12.58
C THR A 94 -3.62 -15.27 -13.32
N LEU A 95 -2.48 -14.62 -13.05
CA LEU A 95 -2.08 -13.39 -13.74
C LEU A 95 -1.85 -13.59 -15.25
N GLN A 96 -1.33 -14.75 -15.65
CA GLN A 96 -1.11 -15.07 -17.06
C GLN A 96 -2.41 -15.29 -17.84
N SER A 97 -3.46 -15.79 -17.19
CA SER A 97 -4.76 -16.05 -17.81
C SER A 97 -5.78 -14.91 -17.61
N ASP A 98 -5.58 -14.05 -16.62
CA ASP A 98 -6.44 -12.90 -16.32
C ASP A 98 -6.36 -11.83 -17.43
N GLU A 99 -7.49 -11.23 -17.82
CA GLU A 99 -7.56 -10.21 -18.86
C GLU A 99 -6.77 -8.94 -18.44
N LEU A 100 -6.96 -8.52 -17.19
CA LEU A 100 -6.39 -7.27 -16.67
C LEU A 100 -4.96 -7.44 -16.14
N GLY A 101 -4.59 -8.66 -15.72
CA GLY A 101 -3.30 -8.96 -15.15
C GLY A 101 -3.08 -8.30 -13.79
N LEU A 102 -4.12 -8.19 -12.96
CA LEU A 102 -4.04 -7.54 -11.66
C LEU A 102 -4.76 -8.35 -10.58
N ILE A 103 -4.01 -8.78 -9.56
CA ILE A 103 -4.56 -9.42 -8.36
C ILE A 103 -4.33 -8.51 -7.15
N VAL A 104 -5.41 -8.26 -6.43
CA VAL A 104 -5.44 -7.44 -5.21
C VAL A 104 -6.13 -8.19 -4.08
N GLN A 105 -6.11 -7.61 -2.89
CA GLN A 105 -6.76 -8.22 -1.73
C GLN A 105 -7.71 -7.26 -1.05
N GLU A 106 -8.69 -7.80 -0.33
CA GLU A 106 -9.64 -7.03 0.48
C GLU A 106 -9.33 -7.17 1.97
N SER A 107 -9.45 -6.08 2.72
CA SER A 107 -9.42 -6.12 4.18
C SER A 107 -10.81 -5.92 4.76
N SER A 108 -11.33 -6.97 5.40
CA SER A 108 -12.63 -6.94 6.08
C SER A 108 -12.71 -5.93 7.22
N ASN A 109 -11.56 -5.44 7.70
CA ASN A 109 -11.46 -4.48 8.80
C ASN A 109 -11.81 -3.04 8.39
N PHE A 110 -11.82 -2.73 7.08
CA PHE A 110 -11.89 -1.35 6.60
C PHE A 110 -13.00 -1.21 5.56
N VAL A 111 -14.19 -0.77 5.97
CA VAL A 111 -15.28 -0.43 5.02
C VAL A 111 -15.01 0.93 4.36
N GLU A 112 -15.13 1.01 3.03
CA GLU A 112 -14.72 2.19 2.25
C GLU A 112 -15.31 3.51 2.78
N ARG A 113 -16.62 3.59 3.05
CA ARG A 113 -17.26 4.82 3.57
C ARG A 113 -16.68 5.31 4.89
N MET A 114 -16.14 4.42 5.71
CA MET A 114 -15.57 4.75 7.02
C MET A 114 -14.10 5.16 6.90
N TRP A 115 -13.43 4.75 5.82
CA TRP A 115 -11.98 4.80 5.70
C TRP A 115 -11.48 5.57 4.47
N SER A 116 -12.37 6.28 3.78
CA SER A 116 -12.07 7.17 2.66
C SER A 116 -12.76 8.52 2.82
N LYS A 117 -11.98 9.59 2.64
CA LYS A 117 -12.46 10.95 2.85
C LYS A 117 -13.43 11.39 1.74
N GLY A 118 -14.38 12.26 2.10
CA GLY A 118 -15.48 12.70 1.25
C GLY A 118 -15.03 13.28 -0.10
N ASP A 119 -14.03 14.16 -0.10
CA ASP A 119 -13.51 14.75 -1.34
C ASP A 119 -12.97 13.69 -2.31
N LEU A 120 -12.40 12.59 -1.81
CA LEU A 120 -11.87 11.52 -2.65
C LEU A 120 -13.00 10.71 -3.29
N LEU A 121 -14.08 10.47 -2.55
CA LEU A 121 -15.28 9.82 -3.07
C LEU A 121 -15.95 10.68 -4.16
N ASP A 122 -15.95 12.01 -3.97
CA ASP A 122 -16.48 12.97 -4.94
C ASP A 122 -15.60 13.07 -6.19
N TYR A 123 -14.27 13.14 -6.01
CA TYR A 123 -13.30 13.14 -7.09
C TYR A 123 -13.49 11.94 -8.04
N PHE A 124 -13.76 10.75 -7.48
CA PHE A 124 -14.03 9.57 -8.27
C PHE A 124 -15.49 9.39 -8.71
N SER A 125 -16.38 10.28 -8.26
CA SER A 125 -17.83 10.21 -8.51
C SER A 125 -18.46 8.91 -8.00
N VAL A 126 -18.00 8.40 -6.85
CA VAL A 126 -18.46 7.13 -6.24
C VAL A 126 -19.19 7.32 -4.92
N ARG A 127 -19.40 8.56 -4.44
CA ARG A 127 -20.02 8.86 -3.13
C ARG A 127 -21.33 8.11 -2.87
N ASN A 128 -22.13 7.88 -3.91
CA ASN A 128 -23.44 7.25 -3.80
C ASN A 128 -23.44 5.80 -4.34
N ASP A 129 -22.28 5.26 -4.71
CA ASP A 129 -22.17 3.92 -5.27
C ASP A 129 -21.98 2.90 -4.13
N LEU A 130 -23.08 2.25 -3.72
CA LEU A 130 -23.08 1.24 -2.66
C LEU A 130 -22.18 0.03 -2.97
N SER A 131 -21.93 -0.28 -4.25
CA SER A 131 -21.01 -1.36 -4.62
C SER A 131 -19.55 -1.03 -4.28
N ILE A 132 -19.25 0.24 -4.05
CA ILE A 132 -17.91 0.73 -3.69
C ILE A 132 -17.86 1.15 -2.22
N ILE A 133 -18.81 1.95 -1.75
CA ILE A 133 -18.72 2.60 -0.44
C ILE A 133 -19.09 1.66 0.73
N ASP A 134 -19.90 0.63 0.49
CA ASP A 134 -20.34 -0.34 1.51
C ASP A 134 -19.56 -1.66 1.45
N THR A 135 -18.46 -1.67 0.71
CA THR A 135 -17.58 -2.84 0.59
C THR A 135 -16.27 -2.63 1.34
N PRO A 136 -15.59 -3.74 1.72
CA PRO A 136 -14.22 -3.69 2.20
C PRO A 136 -13.29 -2.88 1.28
N GLN A 137 -12.28 -2.25 1.86
CA GLN A 137 -11.21 -1.63 1.10
C GLN A 137 -10.30 -2.70 0.51
N ARG A 138 -9.76 -2.41 -0.68
CA ARG A 138 -8.69 -3.22 -1.26
C ARG A 138 -7.33 -2.73 -0.75
N GLU A 139 -6.49 -3.64 -0.24
CA GLU A 139 -5.19 -3.31 0.34
C GLU A 139 -4.12 -3.05 -0.72
N ALA A 140 -3.28 -2.05 -0.48
CA ALA A 140 -2.13 -1.69 -1.30
C ALA A 140 -0.80 -2.16 -0.69
N SER A 141 -0.84 -3.25 0.09
CA SER A 141 0.31 -3.82 0.82
C SER A 141 1.04 -4.88 0.00
N ILE A 142 0.29 -5.66 -0.79
CA ILE A 142 0.76 -6.75 -1.64
C ILE A 142 0.03 -6.60 -2.98
N ILE A 143 0.72 -6.32 -4.07
CA ILE A 143 0.07 -6.08 -5.37
C ILE A 143 0.75 -6.95 -6.41
N LEU A 144 -0.03 -7.78 -7.09
CA LEU A 144 0.46 -8.72 -8.10
C LEU A 144 0.01 -8.25 -9.47
N MET A 145 0.96 -8.00 -10.36
CA MET A 145 0.74 -7.30 -11.62
C MET A 145 1.45 -8.02 -12.76
N ARG A 146 0.73 -8.38 -13.82
CA ARG A 146 1.33 -8.65 -15.14
C ARG A 146 1.39 -7.33 -15.90
N LYS A 147 2.58 -6.95 -16.36
CA LYS A 147 2.76 -5.71 -17.11
C LYS A 147 1.95 -5.78 -18.41
N ASN A 148 1.04 -4.83 -18.55
CA ASN A 148 0.31 -4.53 -19.78
C ASN A 148 -0.15 -3.06 -19.75
N LYS A 149 -0.80 -2.62 -20.83
CA LYS A 149 -1.30 -1.24 -20.95
C LYS A 149 -2.29 -0.85 -19.83
N PHE A 150 -3.14 -1.79 -19.41
CA PHE A 150 -4.10 -1.54 -18.34
C PHE A 150 -3.39 -1.28 -17.01
N VAL A 151 -2.48 -2.15 -16.58
CA VAL A 151 -1.75 -2.02 -15.32
C VAL A 151 -0.91 -0.73 -15.29
N ILE A 152 -0.21 -0.41 -16.38
CA ILE A 152 0.57 0.84 -16.46
C ILE A 152 -0.36 2.05 -16.30
N SER A 153 -1.49 2.07 -17.02
CA SER A 153 -2.46 3.17 -16.94
C SER A 153 -3.10 3.28 -15.56
N PHE A 154 -3.39 2.15 -14.92
CA PHE A 154 -3.92 2.08 -13.56
C PHE A 154 -2.95 2.70 -12.54
N VAL A 155 -1.69 2.29 -12.54
CA VAL A 155 -0.68 2.82 -11.61
C VAL A 155 -0.38 4.29 -11.90
N ALA A 156 -0.34 4.69 -13.17
CA ALA A 156 -0.21 6.09 -13.55
C ALA A 156 -1.38 6.94 -13.04
N LYS A 157 -2.63 6.44 -13.15
CA LYS A 157 -3.80 7.14 -12.61
C LYS A 157 -3.76 7.23 -11.09
N TRP A 158 -3.25 6.21 -10.40
CA TRP A 158 -3.04 6.27 -8.96
C TRP A 158 -2.06 7.38 -8.56
N LEU A 159 -0.92 7.49 -9.26
CA LEU A 159 0.04 8.58 -9.05
C LEU A 159 -0.58 9.95 -9.37
N SER A 160 -1.36 10.05 -10.44
CA SER A 160 -1.92 11.33 -10.90
C SER A 160 -2.86 11.97 -9.87
N VAL A 161 -3.54 11.19 -9.01
CA VAL A 161 -4.37 11.76 -7.94
C VAL A 161 -3.54 12.63 -7.00
N PHE A 162 -2.31 12.23 -6.68
CA PHE A 162 -1.40 13.04 -5.86
C PHE A 162 -0.92 14.29 -6.60
N GLU A 163 -0.67 14.17 -7.91
CA GLU A 163 -0.20 15.28 -8.75
C GLU A 163 -1.29 16.34 -8.98
N GLU A 164 -2.52 15.89 -9.18
CA GLU A 164 -3.70 16.73 -9.44
C GLU A 164 -4.12 17.48 -8.17
N ASN A 165 -4.27 16.76 -7.06
CA ASN A 165 -4.60 17.36 -5.78
C ASN A 165 -4.17 16.48 -4.59
N PHE A 166 -3.01 16.81 -4.02
CA PHE A 166 -2.46 16.10 -2.87
C PHE A 166 -3.39 16.06 -1.65
N SER A 167 -4.27 17.07 -1.49
CA SER A 167 -5.20 17.13 -0.35
C SER A 167 -6.26 16.03 -0.39
N LEU A 168 -6.50 15.41 -1.55
CA LEU A 168 -7.39 14.25 -1.67
C LEU A 168 -6.87 13.02 -0.92
N VAL A 169 -5.56 12.98 -0.67
CA VAL A 169 -4.89 11.81 -0.11
C VAL A 169 -4.35 12.06 1.29
N ASP A 170 -3.89 13.27 1.60
CA ASP A 170 -3.30 13.59 2.90
C ASP A 170 -4.33 13.79 4.04
N ASP A 171 -3.86 14.29 5.19
CA ASP A 171 -4.69 14.55 6.37
C ASP A 171 -5.43 15.90 6.32
N THR A 172 -5.36 16.65 5.22
CA THR A 172 -6.13 17.88 5.05
C THR A 172 -7.62 17.54 5.16
N PRO A 173 -8.40 18.25 5.99
CA PRO A 173 -9.83 18.02 6.11
C PRO A 173 -10.53 18.10 4.76
N SER A 174 -11.53 17.24 4.54
CA SER A 174 -12.36 17.33 3.33
C SER A 174 -13.13 18.65 3.30
N VAL A 175 -13.23 19.25 2.12
CA VAL A 175 -14.16 20.38 1.89
C VAL A 175 -15.60 19.87 1.88
N SER A 176 -15.83 18.76 1.18
CA SER A 176 -17.08 18.03 1.17
C SER A 176 -17.25 17.21 2.45
N SER A 177 -18.47 17.09 2.94
CA SER A 177 -18.72 16.31 4.17
C SER A 177 -18.29 14.85 3.99
N ASN A 178 -17.65 14.28 5.00
CA ASN A 178 -17.41 12.84 5.01
C ASN A 178 -18.74 12.09 5.22
N LEU A 179 -18.81 10.84 4.76
CA LEU A 179 -19.98 9.99 4.99
C LEU A 179 -20.16 9.68 6.49
N SER A 180 -21.40 9.37 6.88
CA SER A 180 -21.71 8.97 8.26
C SER A 180 -20.87 7.75 8.66
N GLY A 181 -20.26 7.83 9.84
CA GLY A 181 -19.36 6.79 10.36
C GLY A 181 -17.90 6.91 9.90
N PHE A 182 -17.52 7.97 9.17
CA PHE A 182 -16.12 8.23 8.82
C PHE A 182 -15.20 8.26 10.06
N VAL A 183 -14.08 7.55 9.98
CA VAL A 183 -13.08 7.37 11.05
C VAL A 183 -11.82 8.16 10.71
N GLU A 184 -11.08 7.74 9.67
CA GLU A 184 -9.93 8.46 9.12
C GLU A 184 -9.71 8.06 7.66
N ASN A 185 -8.93 8.83 6.90
CA ASN A 185 -8.55 8.45 5.54
C ASN A 185 -7.44 7.39 5.58
N ARG A 186 -7.46 6.41 4.68
CA ARG A 186 -6.38 5.42 4.49
C ARG A 186 -5.38 5.82 3.40
N HIS A 187 -5.37 7.09 3.02
CA HIS A 187 -4.36 7.73 2.18
C HIS A 187 -4.22 7.02 0.83
N ASP A 188 -3.02 6.57 0.45
CA ASP A 188 -2.76 5.90 -0.83
C ASP A 188 -3.66 4.67 -1.04
N GLN A 189 -3.96 3.94 0.04
CA GLN A 189 -4.83 2.77 0.00
C GLN A 189 -6.26 3.13 -0.37
N SER A 190 -6.78 4.28 0.08
CA SER A 190 -8.12 4.75 -0.31
C SER A 190 -8.20 5.01 -1.81
N VAL A 191 -7.16 5.64 -2.39
CA VAL A 191 -7.08 5.87 -3.83
C VAL A 191 -7.02 4.54 -4.60
N PHE A 192 -6.13 3.65 -4.17
CA PHE A 192 -5.97 2.32 -4.76
C PHE A 192 -7.26 1.50 -4.69
N SER A 193 -7.91 1.48 -3.53
CA SER A 193 -9.15 0.75 -3.28
C SER A 193 -10.29 1.21 -4.18
N ILE A 194 -10.52 2.53 -4.28
CA ILE A 194 -11.56 3.06 -5.15
C ILE A 194 -11.23 2.78 -6.63
N LEU A 195 -10.00 3.05 -7.08
CA LEU A 195 -9.59 2.80 -8.46
C LEU A 195 -9.77 1.34 -8.87
N THR A 196 -9.40 0.41 -8.00
CA THR A 196 -9.58 -1.01 -8.28
C THR A 196 -11.07 -1.39 -8.30
N LYS A 197 -11.90 -0.84 -7.41
CA LYS A 197 -13.34 -1.14 -7.40
C LYS A 197 -14.11 -0.54 -8.57
N LYS A 198 -13.57 0.46 -9.27
CA LYS A 198 -14.13 0.97 -10.54
C LYS A 198 -14.00 -0.02 -11.71
N ASN A 199 -13.32 -1.15 -11.52
CA ASN A 199 -13.27 -2.25 -12.48
C ASN A 199 -13.61 -3.58 -11.77
N ASP A 200 -14.81 -4.08 -12.03
CA ASP A 200 -15.38 -5.28 -11.43
C ASP A 200 -14.68 -6.57 -11.87
N LYS A 201 -13.93 -6.54 -12.98
CA LYS A 201 -13.14 -7.67 -13.47
C LYS A 201 -11.82 -7.88 -12.73
N ILE A 202 -11.37 -6.94 -11.89
CA ILE A 202 -10.11 -7.11 -11.15
C ILE A 202 -10.21 -8.30 -10.21
N LYS A 203 -9.23 -9.21 -10.29
CA LYS A 203 -9.17 -10.40 -9.48
C LYS A 203 -8.86 -10.06 -8.02
N ILE A 204 -9.64 -10.65 -7.11
CA ILE A 204 -9.50 -10.49 -5.67
C ILE A 204 -9.15 -11.85 -5.06
N ILE A 205 -8.20 -11.87 -4.13
CA ILE A 205 -7.92 -13.03 -3.27
C ILE A 205 -8.33 -12.73 -1.82
N SER A 206 -8.64 -13.78 -1.07
CA SER A 206 -9.17 -13.66 0.29
C SER A 206 -8.15 -13.08 1.28
N GLU A 207 -8.63 -12.32 2.27
CA GLU A 207 -7.82 -11.83 3.41
C GLU A 207 -6.99 -12.93 4.08
N ASN A 208 -7.57 -14.13 4.18
CA ASN A 208 -6.98 -15.30 4.82
C ASN A 208 -5.78 -15.89 4.07
N GLU A 209 -5.50 -15.43 2.85
CA GLU A 209 -4.35 -15.87 2.07
C GLU A 209 -3.07 -15.06 2.36
N TYR A 210 -3.16 -13.95 3.08
CA TYR A 210 -1.98 -13.13 3.41
C TYR A 210 -1.97 -12.57 4.83
N TYR A 211 -3.10 -12.59 5.54
CA TYR A 211 -3.17 -12.16 6.93
C TYR A 211 -3.87 -13.19 7.83
N SER A 212 -3.30 -13.42 9.00
CA SER A 212 -3.92 -14.17 10.09
C SER A 212 -3.32 -13.72 11.42
N THR A 213 -4.09 -13.87 12.50
CA THR A 213 -3.55 -13.76 13.86
C THR A 213 -2.73 -14.98 14.26
N ASN A 214 -2.92 -16.12 13.56
CA ASN A 214 -2.13 -17.34 13.74
C ASN A 214 -1.27 -17.57 12.49
N TRP A 215 0.00 -17.14 12.53
CA TRP A 215 0.90 -17.25 11.37
C TRP A 215 1.27 -18.69 10.99
N ASP A 216 1.13 -19.65 11.90
CA ASP A 216 1.45 -21.05 11.63
C ASP A 216 0.43 -21.69 10.68
N SER A 217 -0.82 -21.20 10.67
CA SER A 217 -1.84 -21.65 9.71
C SER A 217 -1.59 -21.14 8.28
N MET A 218 -0.68 -20.18 8.11
CA MET A 218 -0.39 -19.55 6.83
C MET A 218 0.81 -20.14 6.09
N TYR A 219 1.30 -21.31 6.53
CA TYR A 219 2.54 -21.90 6.01
C TYR A 219 2.53 -22.20 4.51
N ILE A 220 1.35 -22.30 3.88
CA ILE A 220 1.18 -22.56 2.44
C ILE A 220 1.15 -21.29 1.58
N TYR A 221 1.05 -20.10 2.18
CA TYR A 221 0.92 -18.85 1.43
C TYR A 221 2.28 -18.16 1.27
N PRO A 222 2.59 -17.62 0.07
CA PRO A 222 3.92 -17.09 -0.22
C PRO A 222 4.16 -15.70 0.36
N PHE A 223 3.11 -14.89 0.53
CA PHE A 223 3.23 -13.50 0.95
C PHE A 223 2.40 -13.25 2.20
N LEU A 224 3.06 -12.80 3.28
CA LEU A 224 2.44 -12.65 4.59
C LEU A 224 2.54 -11.19 5.07
N CYS A 225 1.40 -10.56 5.33
CA CYS A 225 1.29 -9.18 5.82
C CYS A 225 1.49 -9.13 7.34
N LYS A 226 2.66 -9.59 7.83
CA LYS A 226 2.98 -9.60 9.27
C LYS A 226 3.05 -8.23 9.90
N ARG A 227 3.29 -7.20 9.07
CA ARG A 227 3.39 -5.79 9.47
C ARG A 227 4.34 -5.65 10.65
N ASP A 228 5.57 -6.17 10.51
CA ASP A 228 6.59 -6.15 11.57
C ASP A 228 6.82 -4.72 12.10
N LYS A 229 6.05 -4.32 13.13
CA LYS A 229 6.23 -3.05 13.84
C LYS A 229 7.40 -3.11 14.82
N VAL A 230 8.23 -4.16 14.77
CA VAL A 230 9.42 -4.33 15.61
C VAL A 230 10.53 -3.41 15.10
N LEU A 231 10.33 -2.11 15.23
CA LEU A 231 11.43 -1.21 15.50
C LEU A 231 11.98 -1.62 16.87
N SER A 232 13.20 -2.16 16.89
CA SER A 232 13.94 -2.38 18.14
C SER A 232 13.84 -1.11 19.00
N LEU A 233 13.69 -1.25 20.31
CA LEU A 233 13.57 -0.14 21.28
C LEU A 233 14.58 1.01 21.03
N ARG A 234 15.77 0.71 20.49
CA ARG A 234 16.76 1.71 20.03
C ARG A 234 16.26 2.79 19.06
N TYR A 235 15.23 2.51 18.26
CA TYR A 235 14.70 3.44 17.25
C TYR A 235 13.33 4.04 17.59
N ARG A 236 12.71 3.62 18.70
CA ARG A 236 11.30 3.97 18.98
C ARG A 236 11.11 5.38 19.53
N TYR A 237 12.10 6.00 20.16
CA TYR A 237 11.95 7.36 20.70
C TYR A 237 13.28 8.13 20.68
N SER A 238 13.34 9.27 19.97
CA SER A 238 14.28 10.30 20.41
C SER A 238 13.74 10.82 21.75
N LEU A 239 14.63 11.00 22.74
CA LEU A 239 14.28 11.54 24.07
C LEU A 239 13.40 12.80 23.94
N LYS A 240 13.65 13.61 22.91
CA LYS A 240 12.90 14.82 22.55
C LYS A 240 11.41 14.57 22.28
N ARG A 241 11.04 13.44 21.66
CA ARG A 241 9.64 13.10 21.32
C ARG A 241 8.88 12.49 22.50
N PHE A 242 9.57 11.76 23.37
CA PHE A 242 9.03 11.27 24.65
C PHE A 242 8.73 12.46 25.58
N LEU A 243 9.70 13.36 25.76
CA LEU A 243 9.55 14.57 26.57
C LEU A 243 8.41 15.45 26.07
N LYS A 244 8.27 15.66 24.75
CA LYS A 244 7.16 16.45 24.19
C LYS A 244 5.79 15.84 24.49
N LYS A 245 5.67 14.51 24.55
CA LYS A 245 4.43 13.80 24.93
C LYS A 245 4.13 13.89 26.43
N CYS A 246 5.16 13.82 27.28
CA CYS A 246 5.02 14.01 28.72
C CYS A 246 4.64 15.45 29.06
N CYS A 247 5.25 16.46 28.43
CA CYS A 247 4.90 17.86 28.61
C CYS A 247 3.45 18.16 28.18
N TYR A 248 2.98 17.57 27.07
CA TYR A 248 1.60 17.75 26.63
C TYR A 248 0.57 17.11 27.58
N LYS A 249 0.93 16.01 28.25
CA LYS A 249 0.08 15.40 29.29
C LYS A 249 0.09 16.16 30.61
N LEU A 250 1.20 16.79 30.98
CA LEU A 250 1.29 17.61 32.19
C LEU A 250 0.52 18.93 32.05
N LEU A 251 0.44 19.49 30.83
CA LEU A 251 -0.36 20.69 30.54
C LEU A 251 -1.88 20.44 30.56
N LEU A 252 -2.34 19.20 30.50
CA LEU A 252 -3.76 18.82 30.53
C LEU A 252 -4.24 18.32 31.90
N ILE A 253 -3.34 18.28 32.89
CA ILE A 253 -3.65 17.89 34.29
C ILE A 253 -3.55 19.11 35.21
N GLY A 254 -3.31 20.30 34.63
CA GLY A 254 -3.10 21.56 35.34
C GLY A 254 -4.20 22.61 35.16
N ASP A 255 -5.40 22.22 34.72
CA ASP A 255 -6.63 23.01 34.76
C ASP A 255 -7.69 22.29 35.60
#